data_AF-A0A9J6GMF8-F1
#
_entry.id   AF-A0A9J6GMF8-F1
#
_cell.length_a   1.000
_cell.length_b   1.000
_cell.length_c   1.000
_cell.angle_alpha   90.00
_cell.angle_beta   90.00
_cell.angle_gamma   90.00
#
_symmetry.space_group_name_H-M   'P 1'
#
loop_
_entity.id
_entity.type
_entity.pdbx_description
1 polymer ?
#
loop_
_entity_poly.entity_id
_entity_poly.type
_entity_poly.pdbx_seq_one_letter_code
_entity_poly.pdbx_strand_id
1 'polypeptide(L)'
;MKLVLKVFNSFTVAALNSSKAAELQHAKSTANFISTVLMWWRIVNVKTPEKGRRLRDDFQEPIKTVCCPQLDFLHKVVSWLDYWKSLKHDTGHLTHETHNALRHTSLALIQVASYCLNELGFKYVLLGKFQSDSLEDRFVTEEDIAAKQHTLPATTYVAGYWAHAALKKLTCEFCTENLVVESKTLTVKADELIASITRGGLKFPEAVVVNAILMMNIVIEKLTSEEHAAKFYACEKQKELLVSMTTLFLEWCEDFDVCGNGHLPHVVMGYILSAAANTLLNNLCKRENNKLSEAKAVKRKLKTLQMRKSLPKDVVKEVDDFIGSQIRETERRVCFDEAAEMGKFLPGDLVKVVDDIYNYKTWDTVKCNFREILLLMCEVGFQTMERLVSDFLRSKIREAEKRDCCTQAPEVIIICGNAHTLIVIPLHSEDVAIAHKIKSQSALTG
;
A
#
# COMPACT_ATOMS: atom_id res chain seq x y z
N MET A 1 -20.09 -15.85 -2.92
CA MET A 1 -20.68 -17.24 -2.90
C MET A 1 -22.04 -17.41 -2.17
N LYS A 2 -22.29 -16.85 -0.97
CA LYS A 2 -23.47 -17.19 -0.13
C LYS A 2 -24.85 -16.95 -0.79
N LEU A 3 -24.98 -15.95 -1.67
CA LEU A 3 -26.23 -15.63 -2.35
C LEU A 3 -26.55 -16.64 -3.46
N VAL A 4 -25.56 -17.03 -4.26
CA VAL A 4 -25.70 -18.05 -5.32
C VAL A 4 -26.19 -19.38 -4.74
N LEU A 5 -25.69 -19.78 -3.57
CA LEU A 5 -26.15 -21.00 -2.89
C LEU A 5 -27.60 -20.93 -2.36
N LYS A 6 -28.19 -19.74 -2.24
CA LYS A 6 -29.62 -19.59 -1.93
C LYS A 6 -30.47 -19.84 -3.18
N VAL A 7 -29.98 -19.46 -4.36
CA VAL A 7 -30.64 -19.70 -5.65
C VAL A 7 -30.51 -21.17 -6.04
N PHE A 8 -29.29 -21.67 -6.12
CA PHE A 8 -28.98 -23.07 -6.38
C PHE A 8 -29.12 -23.85 -5.09
N ASN A 9 -30.36 -24.23 -4.78
CA ASN A 9 -30.72 -24.94 -3.56
C ASN A 9 -31.78 -26.03 -3.85
N SER A 10 -31.73 -27.13 -3.10
CA SER A 10 -32.77 -28.18 -3.15
C SER A 10 -34.16 -27.66 -2.85
N PHE A 11 -34.31 -26.64 -1.99
CA PHE A 11 -35.61 -26.01 -1.73
C PHE A 11 -36.16 -25.28 -2.96
N THR A 12 -35.29 -24.60 -3.73
CA THR A 12 -35.68 -23.96 -4.99
C THR A 12 -36.14 -25.00 -6.01
N VAL A 13 -35.42 -26.12 -6.13
CA VAL A 13 -35.81 -27.25 -6.99
C VAL A 13 -37.16 -27.83 -6.57
N ALA A 14 -37.39 -28.03 -5.26
CA ALA A 14 -38.65 -28.55 -4.74
C ALA A 14 -39.82 -27.57 -4.98
N ALA A 15 -39.59 -26.27 -4.81
CA ALA A 15 -40.59 -25.24 -5.05
C ALA A 15 -41.00 -25.20 -6.54
N LEU A 16 -40.03 -25.26 -7.46
CA LEU A 16 -40.29 -25.28 -8.91
C LEU A 16 -40.99 -26.56 -9.37
N ASN A 17 -40.82 -27.67 -8.67
CA ASN A 17 -41.53 -28.93 -8.93
C ASN A 17 -42.88 -29.03 -8.20
N SER A 18 -43.24 -28.06 -7.37
CA SER A 18 -44.50 -28.08 -6.62
C SER A 18 -45.70 -27.80 -7.54
N SER A 19 -46.88 -28.28 -7.15
CA SER A 19 -48.13 -28.01 -7.88
C SER A 19 -48.43 -26.51 -8.01
N LYS A 20 -47.95 -25.69 -7.06
CA LYS A 20 -48.09 -24.23 -7.10
C LYS A 20 -47.26 -23.57 -8.21
N ALA A 21 -46.23 -24.25 -8.71
CA ALA A 21 -45.39 -23.78 -9.80
C ALA A 21 -45.84 -24.32 -11.17
N ALA A 22 -46.93 -25.08 -11.24
CA ALA A 22 -47.41 -25.69 -12.49
C ALA A 22 -47.80 -24.65 -13.56
N GLU A 23 -48.19 -23.45 -13.13
CA GLU A 23 -48.54 -22.33 -14.02
C GLU A 23 -47.32 -21.52 -14.48
N LEU A 24 -46.15 -21.72 -13.86
CA LEU A 24 -44.92 -21.03 -14.23
C LEU A 24 -44.30 -21.67 -15.47
N GLN A 25 -44.11 -20.85 -16.50
CA GLN A 25 -43.43 -21.29 -17.72
C GLN A 25 -42.04 -21.83 -17.40
N HIS A 26 -41.69 -22.95 -18.03
CA HIS A 26 -40.37 -23.58 -17.91
C HIS A 26 -39.97 -24.01 -16.49
N ALA A 27 -40.88 -24.05 -15.50
CA ALA A 27 -40.55 -24.39 -14.12
C ALA A 27 -39.80 -25.73 -13.99
N LYS A 28 -40.28 -26.77 -14.67
CA LYS A 28 -39.66 -28.10 -14.67
C LYS A 28 -38.28 -28.12 -15.32
N SER A 29 -38.09 -27.43 -16.46
CA SER A 29 -36.79 -27.33 -17.12
C SER A 29 -35.79 -26.54 -16.28
N THR A 30 -36.22 -25.47 -15.62
CA THR A 30 -35.40 -24.69 -14.70
C THR A 30 -35.02 -25.50 -13.46
N ALA A 31 -35.96 -26.28 -12.91
CA ALA A 31 -35.69 -27.20 -11.81
C ALA A 31 -34.63 -28.24 -12.18
N ASN A 32 -34.71 -28.80 -13.39
CA ASN A 32 -33.72 -29.75 -13.91
C ASN A 32 -32.34 -29.09 -14.08
N PHE A 33 -32.28 -27.88 -14.64
CA PHE A 33 -31.03 -27.13 -14.78
C PHE A 33 -30.37 -26.87 -13.41
N ILE A 34 -31.13 -26.33 -12.45
CA ILE A 34 -30.63 -26.07 -11.09
C ILE A 34 -30.18 -27.37 -10.43
N SER A 35 -30.93 -28.47 -10.60
CA SER A 35 -30.56 -29.78 -10.08
C SER A 35 -29.22 -30.29 -10.64
N THR A 36 -28.98 -30.12 -11.93
CA THR A 36 -27.70 -30.47 -12.57
C THR A 36 -26.53 -29.68 -11.97
N VAL A 37 -26.66 -28.35 -11.86
CA VAL A 37 -25.61 -27.50 -11.29
C VAL A 37 -25.38 -27.82 -9.81
N LEU A 38 -26.46 -28.08 -9.05
CA LEU A 38 -26.39 -28.48 -7.65
C LEU A 38 -25.65 -29.81 -7.45
N MET A 39 -25.96 -30.81 -8.28
CA MET A 39 -25.31 -32.10 -8.21
C MET A 39 -23.81 -31.97 -8.54
N TRP A 40 -23.49 -31.20 -9.58
CA TRP A 40 -22.10 -30.85 -9.90
C TRP A 40 -21.39 -30.22 -8.69
N TRP A 41 -21.99 -29.20 -8.07
CA TRP A 41 -21.42 -28.52 -6.91
C TRP A 41 -21.22 -29.45 -5.71
N ARG A 42 -22.17 -30.35 -5.44
CA ARG A 42 -22.08 -31.33 -4.35
C ARG A 42 -20.85 -32.22 -4.49
N ILE A 43 -20.61 -32.71 -5.70
CA ILE A 43 -19.47 -33.59 -6.02
C ILE A 43 -18.14 -32.83 -5.94
N VAL A 44 -18.04 -31.66 -6.56
CA VAL A 44 -16.75 -30.95 -6.65
C VAL A 44 -16.37 -30.25 -5.35
N ASN A 45 -17.31 -30.01 -4.43
CA ASN A 45 -17.08 -29.32 -3.15
C ASN A 45 -16.95 -30.32 -1.96
N VAL A 46 -16.44 -31.53 -2.18
CA VAL A 46 -16.15 -32.49 -1.11
C VAL A 46 -14.77 -32.18 -0.50
N LYS A 47 -14.77 -31.57 0.69
CA LYS A 47 -13.54 -31.10 1.39
C LYS A 47 -13.08 -31.96 2.55
N THR A 48 -13.91 -32.90 3.02
CA THR A 48 -13.61 -33.78 4.16
C THR A 48 -14.01 -35.22 3.84
N PRO A 49 -13.27 -36.24 4.33
CA PRO A 49 -13.57 -37.63 4.03
C PRO A 49 -14.97 -38.09 4.46
N GLU A 50 -15.47 -37.53 5.57
CA GLU A 50 -16.74 -37.94 6.19
C GLU A 50 -17.94 -37.11 5.70
N LYS A 51 -17.79 -36.27 4.67
CA LYS A 51 -18.87 -35.37 4.21
C LYS A 51 -20.10 -36.14 3.74
N GLY A 52 -19.91 -37.13 2.86
CA GLY A 52 -20.97 -37.98 2.33
C GLY A 52 -21.72 -38.71 3.43
N ARG A 53 -20.99 -39.42 4.30
CA ARG A 53 -21.54 -40.08 5.49
C ARG A 53 -22.34 -39.14 6.40
N ARG A 54 -21.79 -37.96 6.73
CA ARG A 54 -22.46 -36.98 7.61
C ARG A 54 -23.77 -36.47 6.98
N LEU A 55 -23.77 -36.24 5.68
CA LEU A 55 -24.94 -35.72 4.96
C LEU A 55 -25.87 -36.82 4.43
N ARG A 56 -25.47 -38.09 4.54
CA ARG A 56 -26.14 -39.26 3.95
C ARG A 56 -26.38 -39.07 2.44
N ASP A 57 -25.33 -38.65 1.74
CA ASP A 57 -25.34 -38.38 0.30
C ASP A 57 -24.12 -39.03 -0.36
N ASP A 58 -24.35 -40.11 -1.10
CA ASP A 58 -23.31 -40.89 -1.78
C ASP A 58 -22.54 -40.06 -2.82
N PHE A 59 -23.18 -39.06 -3.43
CA PHE A 59 -22.51 -38.16 -4.37
C PHE A 59 -21.55 -37.17 -3.68
N GLN A 60 -21.60 -37.08 -2.35
CA GLN A 60 -20.70 -36.26 -1.54
C GLN A 60 -19.64 -37.10 -0.78
N GLU A 61 -19.50 -38.38 -1.12
CA GLU A 61 -18.37 -39.21 -0.69
C GLU A 61 -17.07 -38.85 -1.45
N PRO A 62 -15.89 -39.11 -0.84
CA PRO A 62 -14.62 -39.02 -1.53
C PRO A 62 -14.56 -39.94 -2.76
N ILE A 63 -13.83 -39.52 -3.79
CA ILE A 63 -13.59 -40.33 -4.98
C ILE A 63 -12.62 -41.45 -4.63
N LYS A 64 -13.11 -42.69 -4.52
CA LYS A 64 -12.32 -43.87 -4.12
C LYS A 64 -11.93 -44.75 -5.31
N THR A 65 -12.60 -44.59 -6.45
CA THR A 65 -12.38 -45.37 -7.67
C THR A 65 -12.69 -44.51 -8.89
N VAL A 66 -12.05 -44.81 -10.02
CA VAL A 66 -12.26 -44.12 -11.29
C VAL A 66 -13.62 -44.43 -11.93
N CYS A 67 -14.23 -45.57 -11.58
CA CYS A 67 -15.54 -45.99 -12.09
C CYS A 67 -16.69 -45.61 -11.14
N CYS A 68 -16.57 -44.49 -10.41
CA CYS A 68 -17.59 -44.09 -9.45
C CYS A 68 -18.68 -43.21 -10.09
N PRO A 69 -19.92 -43.24 -9.57
CA PRO A 69 -21.04 -42.45 -10.09
C PRO A 69 -20.77 -40.94 -10.15
N GLN A 70 -19.92 -40.43 -9.25
CA GLN A 70 -19.53 -39.03 -9.23
C GLN A 70 -18.76 -38.64 -10.50
N LEU A 71 -17.73 -39.41 -10.89
CA LEU A 71 -16.93 -39.11 -12.08
C LEU A 71 -17.74 -39.34 -13.36
N ASP A 72 -18.60 -40.37 -13.39
CA ASP A 72 -19.54 -40.59 -14.50
C ASP A 72 -20.50 -39.40 -14.67
N PHE A 73 -20.98 -38.84 -13.57
CA PHE A 73 -21.81 -37.63 -13.61
C PHE A 73 -21.02 -36.44 -14.16
N LEU A 74 -19.78 -36.22 -13.73
CA LEU A 74 -18.95 -35.13 -14.26
C LEU A 74 -18.68 -35.30 -15.77
N HIS A 75 -18.46 -36.52 -16.25
CA HIS A 75 -18.38 -36.80 -17.69
C HIS A 75 -19.67 -36.43 -18.42
N LYS A 76 -20.84 -36.79 -17.86
CA LYS A 76 -22.15 -36.40 -18.42
C LYS A 76 -22.35 -34.89 -18.43
N VAL A 77 -21.85 -34.16 -17.42
CA VAL A 77 -21.88 -32.69 -17.41
C VAL A 77 -21.02 -32.13 -18.54
N VAL A 78 -19.82 -32.66 -18.78
CA VAL A 78 -18.98 -32.23 -19.91
C VAL A 78 -19.69 -32.47 -21.25
N SER A 79 -20.27 -33.66 -21.46
CA SER A 79 -21.04 -33.95 -22.68
C SER A 79 -22.27 -33.05 -22.83
N TRP A 80 -22.96 -32.76 -21.72
CA TRP A 80 -24.10 -31.85 -21.69
C TRP A 80 -23.70 -30.41 -22.06
N LEU A 81 -22.56 -29.93 -21.58
CA LEU A 81 -22.00 -28.62 -21.94
C LEU A 81 -21.60 -28.57 -23.42
N ASP A 82 -20.98 -29.62 -23.95
CA ASP A 82 -20.62 -29.71 -25.37
C ASP A 82 -21.85 -29.69 -26.26
N TYR A 83 -22.88 -30.44 -25.88
CA TYR A 83 -24.16 -30.41 -26.56
C TYR A 83 -24.82 -29.02 -26.48
N TRP A 84 -24.88 -28.40 -25.30
CA TRP A 84 -25.49 -27.08 -25.13
C TRP A 84 -24.80 -26.02 -25.99
N LYS A 85 -23.46 -26.04 -26.08
CA LYS A 85 -22.70 -25.13 -26.96
C LYS A 85 -22.95 -25.39 -28.46
N SER A 86 -23.29 -26.63 -28.83
CA SER A 86 -23.62 -26.97 -30.23
C SER A 86 -25.00 -26.48 -30.67
N LEU A 87 -25.89 -26.17 -29.73
CA LEU A 87 -27.19 -25.55 -30.00
C LEU A 87 -26.93 -24.09 -30.39
N LYS A 88 -26.89 -23.80 -31.70
CA LYS A 88 -26.62 -22.47 -32.27
C LYS A 88 -27.79 -21.51 -32.01
N HIS A 89 -28.00 -21.12 -30.76
CA HIS A 89 -28.94 -20.09 -30.35
C HIS A 89 -28.20 -18.80 -30.02
N ASP A 90 -28.81 -17.65 -30.32
CA ASP A 90 -28.21 -16.33 -30.07
C ASP A 90 -28.35 -15.89 -28.60
N THR A 91 -29.14 -16.61 -27.79
CA THR A 91 -29.38 -16.32 -26.36
C THR A 91 -29.55 -17.63 -25.58
N GLY A 92 -29.47 -17.55 -24.24
CA GLY A 92 -29.75 -18.69 -23.36
C GLY A 92 -28.62 -19.72 -23.25
N HIS A 93 -27.38 -19.31 -23.54
CA HIS A 93 -26.16 -20.07 -23.29
C HIS A 93 -25.30 -19.39 -22.23
N LEU A 94 -24.41 -20.16 -21.61
CA LEU A 94 -23.34 -19.59 -20.80
C LEU A 94 -22.45 -18.70 -21.69
N THR A 95 -21.80 -17.71 -21.08
CA THR A 95 -20.74 -16.97 -21.78
C THR A 95 -19.65 -17.93 -22.22
N HIS A 96 -18.88 -17.55 -23.24
CA HIS A 96 -17.78 -18.36 -23.74
C HIS A 96 -16.79 -18.72 -22.62
N GLU A 97 -16.48 -17.75 -21.76
CA GLU A 97 -15.57 -17.88 -20.62
C GLU A 97 -16.14 -18.83 -19.57
N THR A 98 -17.41 -18.65 -19.16
CA THR A 98 -18.05 -19.49 -18.13
C THR A 98 -18.22 -20.93 -18.62
N HIS A 99 -18.61 -21.13 -19.88
CA HIS A 99 -18.70 -22.46 -20.48
C HIS A 99 -17.35 -23.17 -20.45
N ASN A 100 -16.31 -22.52 -20.97
CA ASN A 100 -14.98 -23.11 -21.04
C ASN A 100 -14.41 -23.39 -19.65
N ALA A 101 -14.60 -22.47 -18.69
CA ALA A 101 -14.15 -22.64 -17.31
C ALA A 101 -14.82 -23.86 -16.65
N LEU A 102 -16.14 -23.98 -16.74
CA LEU A 102 -16.88 -25.10 -16.14
C LEU A 102 -16.51 -26.44 -16.79
N ARG A 103 -16.43 -26.46 -18.13
CA ARG A 103 -16.04 -27.65 -18.89
C ARG A 103 -14.62 -28.08 -18.55
N HIS A 104 -13.66 -27.16 -18.58
CA HIS A 104 -12.25 -27.42 -18.31
C HIS A 104 -12.05 -27.87 -16.86
N THR A 105 -12.68 -27.21 -15.90
CA THR A 105 -12.62 -27.60 -14.48
C THR A 105 -13.14 -29.01 -14.28
N SER A 106 -14.30 -29.34 -14.85
CA SER A 106 -14.89 -30.68 -14.72
C SER A 106 -13.98 -31.76 -15.31
N LEU A 107 -13.42 -31.51 -16.50
CA LEU A 107 -12.50 -32.44 -17.16
C LEU A 107 -11.19 -32.59 -16.38
N ALA A 108 -10.61 -31.49 -15.91
CA ALA A 108 -9.38 -31.50 -15.12
C ALA A 108 -9.56 -32.27 -13.80
N LEU A 109 -10.67 -32.07 -13.09
CA LEU A 109 -10.97 -32.80 -11.86
C LEU A 109 -11.09 -34.31 -12.10
N ILE A 110 -11.71 -34.74 -13.21
CA ILE A 110 -11.77 -36.16 -13.59
C ILE A 110 -10.37 -36.71 -13.83
N GLN A 111 -9.56 -36.03 -14.64
CA GLN A 111 -8.22 -36.48 -15.01
C GLN A 111 -7.29 -36.54 -13.80
N VAL A 112 -7.29 -35.49 -12.96
CA VAL A 112 -6.48 -35.44 -11.75
C VAL A 112 -6.92 -36.51 -10.75
N ALA A 113 -8.22 -36.72 -10.56
CA ALA A 113 -8.70 -37.80 -9.69
C ALA A 113 -8.23 -39.17 -10.18
N SER A 114 -8.31 -39.41 -11.49
CA SER A 114 -7.85 -40.66 -12.10
C SER A 114 -6.35 -40.86 -11.94
N TYR A 115 -5.56 -39.82 -12.17
CA TYR A 115 -4.12 -39.85 -11.97
C TYR A 115 -3.74 -40.11 -10.50
N CYS A 116 -4.37 -39.41 -9.56
CA CYS A 116 -4.12 -39.61 -8.13
C CYS A 116 -4.43 -41.06 -7.67
N LEU A 117 -5.50 -41.66 -8.18
CA LEU A 117 -5.89 -43.02 -7.79
C LEU A 117 -5.01 -44.08 -8.47
N ASN A 118 -4.84 -43.99 -9.79
CA ASN A 118 -4.19 -45.05 -10.57
C ASN A 118 -2.66 -44.95 -10.56
N GLU A 119 -2.12 -43.74 -10.70
CA GLU A 119 -0.67 -43.53 -10.84
C GLU A 119 0.00 -43.24 -9.49
N LEU A 120 -0.64 -42.45 -8.62
CA LEU A 120 -0.07 -42.09 -7.30
C LEU A 120 -0.50 -43.05 -6.18
N GLY A 121 -1.44 -43.97 -6.44
CA GLY A 121 -1.90 -44.96 -5.46
C GLY A 121 -2.65 -44.36 -4.27
N PHE A 122 -3.29 -43.19 -4.43
CA PHE A 122 -4.06 -42.60 -3.35
C PHE A 122 -5.30 -43.43 -3.03
N LYS A 123 -5.66 -43.54 -1.74
CA LYS A 123 -6.85 -44.28 -1.30
C LYS A 123 -8.16 -43.60 -1.70
N TYR A 124 -8.13 -42.27 -1.78
CA TYR A 124 -9.26 -41.45 -2.19
C TYR A 124 -8.79 -40.05 -2.60
N VAL A 125 -9.66 -39.32 -3.29
CA VAL A 125 -9.45 -37.92 -3.68
C VAL A 125 -10.63 -37.07 -3.21
N LEU A 126 -10.31 -35.88 -2.68
CA LEU A 126 -11.28 -34.87 -2.24
C LEU A 126 -11.30 -33.73 -3.25
N LEU A 127 -12.27 -33.70 -4.16
CA LEU A 127 -12.29 -32.72 -5.25
C LEU A 127 -12.34 -31.27 -4.74
N GLY A 128 -12.93 -31.03 -3.56
CA GLY A 128 -13.01 -29.69 -2.96
C GLY A 128 -11.68 -29.15 -2.46
N LYS A 129 -10.60 -29.95 -2.49
CA LYS A 129 -9.24 -29.50 -2.16
C LYS A 129 -8.51 -28.85 -3.34
N PHE A 130 -9.06 -28.92 -4.54
CA PHE A 130 -8.52 -28.24 -5.73
C PHE A 130 -9.11 -26.83 -5.92
N GLN A 131 -9.81 -26.30 -4.93
CA GLN A 131 -10.40 -24.96 -4.94
C GLN A 131 -9.48 -23.95 -4.22
N SER A 132 -9.61 -22.67 -4.57
CA SER A 132 -8.85 -21.57 -3.97
C SER A 132 -9.32 -21.17 -2.57
N ASP A 133 -10.45 -21.71 -2.07
CA ASP A 133 -11.03 -21.32 -0.78
C ASP A 133 -10.03 -21.40 0.39
N SER A 134 -9.13 -22.40 0.41
CA SER A 134 -8.12 -22.50 1.47
C SER A 134 -6.98 -21.48 1.33
N LEU A 135 -6.77 -20.94 0.14
CA LEU A 135 -5.87 -19.79 -0.07
C LEU A 135 -6.56 -18.51 0.36
N GLU A 136 -7.83 -18.33 -0.01
CA GLU A 136 -8.68 -17.19 0.40
C GLU A 136 -8.73 -17.07 1.93
N ASP A 137 -9.12 -18.14 2.62
CA ASP A 137 -9.27 -18.20 4.08
C ASP A 137 -7.95 -17.98 4.85
N ARG A 138 -6.81 -18.35 4.26
CA ARG A 138 -5.50 -18.21 4.93
C ARG A 138 -4.82 -16.87 4.65
N PHE A 139 -5.15 -16.22 3.56
CA PHE A 139 -4.42 -15.03 3.11
C PHE A 139 -5.18 -13.73 3.43
N VAL A 140 -6.51 -13.74 3.33
CA VAL A 140 -7.36 -12.60 3.73
C VAL A 140 -8.49 -13.10 4.62
N THR A 141 -8.42 -12.76 5.90
CA THR A 141 -9.41 -13.18 6.91
C THR A 141 -10.47 -12.10 7.15
N GLU A 142 -11.60 -12.47 7.74
CA GLU A 142 -12.62 -11.51 8.19
C GLU A 142 -12.05 -10.54 9.23
N GLU A 143 -11.12 -11.00 10.07
CA GLU A 143 -10.39 -10.15 11.01
C GLU A 143 -9.51 -9.11 10.30
N ASP A 144 -8.89 -9.47 9.17
CA ASP A 144 -8.09 -8.53 8.37
C ASP A 144 -8.98 -7.42 7.78
N ILE A 145 -10.18 -7.77 7.32
CA ILE A 145 -11.17 -6.82 6.80
C ILE A 145 -11.66 -5.90 7.94
N ALA A 146 -12.01 -6.48 9.09
CA ALA A 146 -12.46 -5.73 10.26
C ALA A 146 -11.39 -4.73 10.75
N ALA A 147 -10.11 -5.14 10.76
CA ALA A 147 -8.99 -4.28 11.13
C ALA A 147 -8.87 -3.03 10.24
N LYS A 148 -9.37 -3.08 9.00
CA LYS A 148 -9.33 -1.97 8.04
C LYS A 148 -10.51 -1.01 8.12
N GLN A 149 -11.52 -1.28 8.94
CA GLN A 149 -12.73 -0.46 9.01
C GLN A 149 -12.43 1.04 9.26
N HIS A 150 -11.46 1.35 10.13
CA HIS A 150 -11.05 2.73 10.42
C HIS A 150 -10.34 3.43 9.24
N THR A 151 -9.70 2.66 8.36
CA THR A 151 -9.02 3.18 7.15
C THR A 151 -9.94 3.26 5.93
N LEU A 152 -11.18 2.78 6.05
CA LEU A 152 -12.13 2.71 4.93
C LEU A 152 -12.35 4.08 4.27
N PRO A 153 -12.55 5.20 5.00
CA PRO A 153 -12.73 6.51 4.36
C PRO A 153 -11.52 6.94 3.50
N ALA A 154 -10.30 6.72 4.02
CA ALA A 154 -9.08 7.01 3.27
C ALA A 154 -8.94 6.08 2.06
N THR A 155 -9.29 4.80 2.21
CA THR A 155 -9.28 3.79 1.15
C THR A 155 -10.25 4.16 0.04
N THR A 156 -11.48 4.57 0.37
CA THR A 156 -12.47 5.06 -0.59
C THR A 156 -11.98 6.32 -1.32
N TYR A 157 -11.34 7.25 -0.60
CA TYR A 157 -10.77 8.44 -1.22
C TYR A 157 -9.71 8.11 -2.27
N VAL A 158 -8.74 7.23 -1.94
CA VAL A 158 -7.69 6.85 -2.90
C VAL A 158 -8.21 5.94 -4.02
N ALA A 159 -9.24 5.14 -3.76
CA ALA A 159 -9.93 4.35 -4.77
C ALA A 159 -10.53 5.23 -5.86
N GLY A 160 -11.10 6.39 -5.50
CA GLY A 160 -11.57 7.39 -6.47
C GLY A 160 -10.46 7.93 -7.39
N TYR A 161 -9.25 8.12 -6.85
CA TYR A 161 -8.08 8.51 -7.64
C TYR A 161 -7.65 7.40 -8.63
N TRP A 162 -7.62 6.14 -8.18
CA TRP A 162 -7.25 5.01 -9.04
C TRP A 162 -8.32 4.72 -10.11
N ALA A 163 -9.60 4.86 -9.78
CA ALA A 163 -10.70 4.86 -10.76
C ALA A 163 -10.46 5.90 -11.85
N HIS A 164 -10.20 7.15 -11.46
CA HIS A 164 -9.87 8.21 -12.41
C HIS A 164 -8.64 7.88 -13.27
N ALA A 165 -7.59 7.28 -12.69
CA ALA A 165 -6.40 6.88 -13.43
C ALA A 165 -6.66 5.76 -14.45
N ALA A 166 -7.53 4.80 -14.13
CA ALA A 166 -7.95 3.76 -15.08
C ALA A 166 -8.82 4.33 -16.20
N LEU A 167 -9.72 5.27 -15.89
CA LEU A 167 -10.58 5.94 -16.88
C LEU A 167 -9.80 6.81 -17.87
N LYS A 168 -8.59 7.28 -17.53
CA LYS A 168 -7.70 7.90 -18.53
C LYS A 168 -7.26 6.93 -19.62
N LYS A 169 -7.29 5.62 -19.35
CA LYS A 169 -6.94 4.55 -20.30
C LYS A 169 -8.16 3.93 -20.96
N LEU A 170 -9.33 4.06 -20.33
CA LEU A 170 -10.61 3.53 -20.80
C LEU A 170 -11.50 4.69 -21.26
N THR A 171 -11.66 4.85 -22.57
CA THR A 171 -12.56 5.88 -23.15
C THR A 171 -14.02 5.42 -23.24
N CYS A 172 -14.43 4.47 -22.40
CA CYS A 172 -15.74 3.82 -22.46
C CYS A 172 -16.66 4.36 -21.36
N GLU A 173 -17.77 4.98 -21.75
CA GLU A 173 -18.77 5.54 -20.81
C GLU A 173 -19.38 4.46 -19.91
N PHE A 174 -19.72 3.29 -20.46
CA PHE A 174 -20.21 2.17 -19.66
C PHE A 174 -19.21 1.69 -18.60
N CYS A 175 -17.91 1.63 -18.96
CA CYS A 175 -16.87 1.30 -17.98
C CYS A 175 -16.71 2.41 -16.93
N THR A 176 -17.09 3.65 -17.25
CA THR A 176 -17.13 4.75 -16.28
C THR A 176 -18.21 4.49 -15.26
N GLU A 177 -19.43 4.16 -15.69
CA GLU A 177 -20.55 3.84 -14.81
C GLU A 177 -20.24 2.64 -13.90
N ASN A 178 -19.55 1.62 -14.40
CA ASN A 178 -19.12 0.47 -13.59
C ASN A 178 -18.02 0.78 -12.55
N LEU A 179 -17.29 1.89 -12.72
CA LEU A 179 -16.15 2.22 -11.87
C LEU A 179 -16.47 3.36 -10.89
N VAL A 180 -17.40 4.24 -11.23
CA VAL A 180 -17.69 5.45 -10.47
C VAL A 180 -19.18 5.73 -10.38
N VAL A 181 -19.61 6.19 -9.21
CA VAL A 181 -20.99 6.62 -8.95
C VAL A 181 -21.11 8.14 -8.97
N GLU A 182 -22.33 8.63 -9.19
CA GLU A 182 -22.68 10.00 -8.87
C GLU A 182 -22.69 10.21 -7.35
N SER A 183 -22.29 11.40 -6.90
CA SER A 183 -21.95 11.72 -5.50
C SER A 183 -23.04 11.55 -4.44
N LYS A 184 -24.25 11.10 -4.80
CA LYS A 184 -25.44 11.06 -3.92
C LYS A 184 -25.84 9.66 -3.43
N THR A 185 -25.17 8.60 -3.87
CA THR A 185 -25.61 7.20 -3.62
C THR A 185 -24.69 6.37 -2.73
N LEU A 186 -23.57 6.91 -2.27
CA LEU A 186 -22.73 6.22 -1.30
C LEU A 186 -23.44 6.18 0.07
N THR A 187 -23.48 5.01 0.70
CA THR A 187 -24.16 4.77 1.98
C THR A 187 -23.19 4.75 3.16
N VAL A 188 -21.92 5.12 2.93
CA VAL A 188 -20.86 5.06 3.93
C VAL A 188 -20.61 6.47 4.47
N LYS A 189 -20.37 6.62 5.79
CA LYS A 189 -19.84 7.86 6.40
C LYS A 189 -18.54 8.40 5.75
N ALA A 190 -17.98 7.68 4.78
CA ALA A 190 -16.91 8.13 3.90
C ALA A 190 -17.30 9.37 3.06
N ASP A 191 -18.60 9.62 2.88
CA ASP A 191 -19.12 10.82 2.23
C ASP A 191 -18.64 12.10 2.89
N GLU A 192 -18.51 12.13 4.23
CA GLU A 192 -18.05 13.33 4.95
C GLU A 192 -16.60 13.68 4.62
N LEU A 193 -15.71 12.67 4.51
CA LEU A 193 -14.30 12.90 4.17
C LEU A 193 -14.12 13.28 2.70
N ILE A 194 -14.83 12.60 1.79
CA ILE A 194 -14.69 12.85 0.35
C ILE A 194 -15.36 14.17 -0.03
N ALA A 195 -16.55 14.47 0.51
CA ALA A 195 -17.25 15.72 0.26
C ALA A 195 -16.51 16.94 0.84
N SER A 196 -15.81 16.80 1.98
CA SER A 196 -15.05 17.90 2.57
C SER A 196 -13.72 18.20 1.87
N ILE A 197 -13.13 17.23 1.16
CA ILE A 197 -11.81 17.37 0.51
C ILE A 197 -11.93 17.61 -1.01
N THR A 198 -13.03 17.19 -1.63
CA THR A 198 -13.18 17.31 -3.09
C THR A 198 -13.27 18.77 -3.55
N ARG A 199 -12.51 19.11 -4.59
CA ARG A 199 -12.60 20.38 -5.32
C ARG A 199 -13.28 20.23 -6.69
N GLY A 200 -14.09 19.17 -6.85
CA GLY A 200 -14.84 18.87 -8.09
C GLY A 200 -14.13 17.96 -9.11
N GLY A 201 -12.86 17.62 -8.89
CA GLY A 201 -12.09 16.71 -9.77
C GLY A 201 -12.05 15.24 -9.34
N LEU A 202 -12.45 14.93 -8.10
CA LEU A 202 -12.40 13.58 -7.56
C LEU A 202 -13.64 12.79 -7.99
N LYS A 203 -13.43 11.55 -8.46
CA LYS A 203 -14.52 10.63 -8.78
C LYS A 203 -14.86 9.78 -7.56
N PHE A 204 -16.15 9.52 -7.36
CA PHE A 204 -16.63 8.64 -6.29
C PHE A 204 -16.58 7.21 -6.78
N PRO A 205 -15.78 6.31 -6.19
CA PRO A 205 -15.62 4.96 -6.68
C PRO A 205 -16.86 4.10 -6.36
N GLU A 206 -17.14 3.15 -7.24
CA GLU A 206 -18.09 2.07 -6.96
C GLU A 206 -17.61 1.16 -5.83
N ALA A 207 -18.55 0.48 -5.14
CA ALA A 207 -18.24 -0.37 -4.00
C ALA A 207 -17.27 -1.50 -4.36
N VAL A 208 -17.42 -2.08 -5.55
CA VAL A 208 -16.52 -3.12 -6.08
C VAL A 208 -15.08 -2.62 -6.25
N VAL A 209 -14.89 -1.34 -6.59
CA VAL A 209 -13.56 -0.72 -6.68
C VAL A 209 -12.96 -0.56 -5.30
N VAL A 210 -13.74 -0.08 -4.32
CA VAL A 210 -13.29 0.06 -2.93
C VAL A 210 -12.87 -1.29 -2.37
N ASN A 211 -13.67 -2.33 -2.59
CA ASN A 211 -13.37 -3.70 -2.18
C ASN A 211 -12.07 -4.20 -2.83
N ALA A 212 -11.89 -4.00 -4.13
CA ALA A 212 -10.68 -4.41 -4.84
C ALA A 212 -9.40 -3.81 -4.24
N ILE A 213 -9.47 -2.52 -3.92
CA ILE A 213 -8.38 -1.77 -3.30
C ILE A 213 -8.13 -2.20 -1.86
N LEU A 214 -9.20 -2.41 -1.08
CA LEU A 214 -9.11 -2.89 0.29
C LEU A 214 -8.40 -4.25 0.32
N MET A 215 -8.77 -5.17 -0.57
CA MET A 215 -8.12 -6.47 -0.71
C MET A 215 -6.64 -6.32 -1.05
N MET A 216 -6.28 -5.44 -2.01
CA MET A 216 -4.88 -5.20 -2.35
C MET A 216 -4.07 -4.67 -1.15
N ASN A 217 -4.66 -3.79 -0.33
CA ASN A 217 -4.01 -3.28 0.89
C ASN A 217 -3.76 -4.38 1.92
N ILE A 218 -4.70 -5.32 2.09
CA ILE A 218 -4.49 -6.47 2.98
C ILE A 218 -3.39 -7.37 2.39
N VAL A 219 -3.44 -7.66 1.09
CA VAL A 219 -2.48 -8.52 0.41
C VAL A 219 -1.06 -7.97 0.52
N ILE A 220 -0.84 -6.67 0.27
CA ILE A 220 0.49 -6.07 0.38
C ILE A 220 1.00 -6.08 1.83
N GLU A 221 0.14 -5.94 2.83
CA GLU A 221 0.53 -6.03 4.24
C GLU A 221 0.95 -7.44 4.63
N LYS A 222 0.24 -8.47 4.15
CA LYS A 222 0.63 -9.88 4.35
C LYS A 222 1.93 -10.22 3.63
N LEU A 223 2.12 -9.73 2.41
CA LEU A 223 3.36 -9.91 1.64
C LEU A 223 4.56 -9.21 2.29
N THR A 224 4.31 -8.13 3.03
CA THR A 224 5.34 -7.34 3.74
C THR A 224 5.44 -7.68 5.23
N SER A 225 4.74 -8.72 5.70
CA SER A 225 4.87 -9.22 7.07
C SER A 225 6.23 -9.87 7.30
N GLU A 226 6.66 -9.98 8.56
CA GLU A 226 7.98 -10.55 8.92
C GLU A 226 8.23 -11.93 8.29
N GLU A 227 7.18 -12.76 8.17
CA GLU A 227 7.26 -14.10 7.58
C GLU A 227 7.56 -14.09 6.07
N HIS A 228 7.03 -13.12 5.33
CA HIS A 228 7.04 -13.12 3.86
C HIS A 228 7.93 -12.04 3.25
N ALA A 229 8.23 -10.97 3.99
CA ALA A 229 8.89 -9.76 3.50
C ALA A 229 10.19 -10.04 2.76
N ALA A 230 11.07 -10.90 3.30
CA ALA A 230 12.34 -11.22 2.66
C ALA A 230 12.16 -11.83 1.26
N LYS A 231 11.19 -12.76 1.12
CA LYS A 231 10.87 -13.39 -0.17
C LYS A 231 10.22 -12.40 -1.13
N PHE A 232 9.33 -11.56 -0.62
CA PHE A 232 8.66 -10.53 -1.42
C PHE A 232 9.66 -9.48 -1.93
N TYR A 233 10.58 -9.03 -1.08
CA TYR A 233 11.62 -8.05 -1.46
C TYR A 233 12.64 -8.62 -2.43
N ALA A 234 12.91 -9.92 -2.39
CA ALA A 234 13.75 -10.60 -3.36
C ALA A 234 13.05 -10.88 -4.71
N CYS A 235 11.73 -10.71 -4.80
CA CYS A 235 10.99 -10.93 -6.04
C CYS A 235 11.28 -9.81 -7.05
N GLU A 236 11.70 -10.17 -8.27
CA GLU A 236 11.92 -9.18 -9.35
C GLU A 236 10.61 -8.55 -9.85
N LYS A 237 9.51 -9.30 -9.77
CA LYS A 237 8.20 -8.94 -10.33
C LYS A 237 7.15 -8.65 -9.25
N GLN A 238 7.51 -7.86 -8.24
CA GLN A 238 6.63 -7.52 -7.10
C GLN A 238 5.25 -7.01 -7.52
N LYS A 239 5.19 -6.18 -8.57
CA LYS A 239 3.93 -5.66 -9.09
C LYS A 239 3.05 -6.76 -9.66
N GLU A 240 3.60 -7.61 -10.53
CA GLU A 240 2.85 -8.71 -11.14
C GLU A 240 2.36 -9.66 -10.05
N LEU A 241 3.21 -10.00 -9.08
CA LEU A 241 2.84 -10.84 -7.95
C LEU A 241 1.70 -10.22 -7.12
N LEU A 242 1.80 -8.95 -6.74
CA LEU A 242 0.76 -8.25 -5.97
C LEU A 242 -0.58 -8.22 -6.72
N VAL A 243 -0.56 -7.90 -8.02
CA VAL A 243 -1.77 -7.87 -8.85
C VAL A 243 -2.35 -9.27 -8.97
N SER A 244 -1.55 -10.28 -9.33
CA SER A 244 -2.01 -11.65 -9.48
C SER A 244 -2.59 -12.22 -8.19
N MET A 245 -1.91 -11.99 -7.06
CA MET A 245 -2.42 -12.40 -5.76
C MET A 245 -3.74 -11.73 -5.42
N THR A 246 -3.82 -10.41 -5.59
CA THR A 246 -5.07 -9.68 -5.33
C THR A 246 -6.21 -10.21 -6.20
N THR A 247 -5.96 -10.45 -7.50
CA THR A 247 -6.95 -10.97 -8.45
C THR A 247 -7.51 -12.33 -8.03
N LEU A 248 -6.73 -13.19 -7.37
CA LEU A 248 -7.22 -14.48 -6.87
C LEU A 248 -8.28 -14.32 -5.77
N PHE A 249 -8.25 -13.22 -5.01
CA PHE A 249 -9.17 -12.98 -3.89
C PHE A 249 -10.38 -12.13 -4.27
N LEU A 250 -10.46 -11.66 -5.51
CA LEU A 250 -11.58 -10.86 -5.97
C LEU A 250 -12.64 -11.79 -6.57
N GLU A 251 -13.81 -11.85 -5.94
CA GLU A 251 -15.00 -12.51 -6.49
C GLU A 251 -15.54 -11.67 -7.68
N TRP A 252 -14.89 -11.74 -8.84
CA TRP A 252 -15.14 -10.89 -10.02
C TRP A 252 -16.54 -10.98 -10.66
N CYS A 253 -17.36 -11.96 -10.27
CA CYS A 253 -18.42 -12.46 -11.14
C CYS A 253 -19.81 -11.85 -10.93
N GLU A 254 -20.07 -11.07 -9.87
CA GLU A 254 -21.45 -10.63 -9.57
C GLU A 254 -21.72 -9.15 -9.87
N ASP A 255 -20.70 -8.27 -9.85
CA ASP A 255 -20.94 -6.80 -9.83
C ASP A 255 -20.35 -6.02 -11.03
N PHE A 256 -19.82 -6.70 -12.05
CA PHE A 256 -19.22 -6.04 -13.22
C PHE A 256 -19.82 -6.55 -14.52
N ASP A 257 -20.60 -5.71 -15.18
CA ASP A 257 -21.15 -6.04 -16.49
C ASP A 257 -20.10 -5.92 -17.60
N VAL A 258 -20.22 -6.80 -18.61
CA VAL A 258 -19.44 -6.70 -19.85
C VAL A 258 -19.97 -5.53 -20.65
N CYS A 259 -19.11 -4.58 -21.01
CA CYS A 259 -19.56 -3.42 -21.76
C CYS A 259 -19.82 -3.75 -23.25
N GLY A 260 -20.64 -2.94 -23.92
CA GLY A 260 -20.93 -3.09 -25.36
C GLY A 260 -19.70 -2.99 -26.29
N ASN A 261 -18.56 -2.50 -25.79
CA ASN A 261 -17.28 -2.46 -26.51
C ASN A 261 -16.42 -3.72 -26.29
N GLY A 262 -16.93 -4.73 -25.56
CA GLY A 262 -16.24 -6.01 -25.33
C GLY A 262 -15.16 -5.97 -24.25
N HIS A 263 -15.09 -4.91 -23.42
CA HIS A 263 -14.16 -4.91 -22.28
C HIS A 263 -14.65 -5.90 -21.22
N LEU A 264 -13.83 -6.93 -20.98
CA LEU A 264 -14.10 -7.91 -19.94
C LEU A 264 -13.82 -7.31 -18.55
N PRO A 265 -14.64 -7.63 -17.52
CA PRO A 265 -14.48 -7.15 -16.14
C PRO A 265 -13.05 -7.20 -15.59
N HIS A 266 -12.38 -8.34 -15.77
CA HIS A 266 -11.01 -8.54 -15.29
C HIS A 266 -9.99 -7.62 -15.99
N VAL A 267 -10.25 -7.20 -17.23
CA VAL A 267 -9.40 -6.24 -17.95
C VAL A 267 -9.60 -4.85 -17.36
N VAL A 268 -10.86 -4.45 -17.15
CA VAL A 268 -11.21 -3.14 -16.57
C VAL A 268 -10.59 -2.99 -15.19
N MET A 269 -10.80 -3.96 -14.30
CA MET A 269 -10.16 -3.90 -12.98
C MET A 269 -8.66 -4.13 -13.03
N GLY A 270 -8.14 -4.86 -14.02
CA GLY A 270 -6.70 -4.97 -14.26
C GLY A 270 -6.02 -3.60 -14.37
N TYR A 271 -6.69 -2.61 -14.99
CA TYR A 271 -6.19 -1.23 -15.02
C TYR A 271 -6.18 -0.56 -13.64
N ILE A 272 -7.22 -0.77 -12.84
CA ILE A 272 -7.32 -0.28 -11.45
C ILE A 272 -6.21 -0.88 -10.59
N LEU A 273 -6.12 -2.21 -10.55
CA LEU A 273 -5.14 -2.95 -9.75
C LEU A 273 -3.71 -2.59 -10.17
N SER A 274 -3.45 -2.44 -11.47
CA SER A 274 -2.13 -2.01 -11.95
C SER A 274 -1.78 -0.59 -11.49
N ALA A 275 -2.74 0.34 -11.51
CA ALA A 275 -2.52 1.71 -11.05
C ALA A 275 -2.30 1.74 -9.53
N ALA A 276 -3.13 1.02 -8.78
CA ALA A 276 -3.02 0.89 -7.33
C ALA A 276 -1.70 0.25 -6.90
N ALA A 277 -1.31 -0.87 -7.51
CA ALA A 277 -0.06 -1.57 -7.21
C ALA A 277 1.17 -0.66 -7.41
N ASN A 278 1.20 0.13 -8.49
CA ASN A 278 2.27 1.12 -8.71
C ASN A 278 2.35 2.12 -7.56
N THR A 279 1.22 2.70 -7.15
CA THR A 279 1.18 3.69 -6.07
C THR A 279 1.55 3.07 -4.72
N LEU A 280 0.99 1.90 -4.40
CA LEU A 280 1.23 1.22 -3.12
C LEU A 280 2.67 0.76 -2.97
N LEU A 281 3.27 0.19 -4.03
CA LEU A 281 4.69 -0.21 -4.01
C LEU A 281 5.61 1.01 -3.89
N ASN A 282 5.32 2.10 -4.60
CA ASN A 282 6.08 3.33 -4.46
C ASN A 282 5.99 3.91 -3.04
N ASN A 283 4.81 3.86 -2.43
CA ASN A 283 4.61 4.31 -1.05
C ASN A 283 5.30 3.39 -0.05
N LEU A 284 5.30 2.07 -0.28
CA LEU A 284 6.05 1.11 0.51
C LEU A 284 7.55 1.42 0.46
N CYS A 285 8.12 1.61 -0.73
CA CYS A 285 9.53 1.98 -0.89
C CYS A 285 9.86 3.28 -0.13
N LYS A 286 9.02 4.31 -0.26
CA LYS A 286 9.19 5.57 0.49
C LYS A 286 9.13 5.36 2.00
N ARG A 287 8.17 4.58 2.49
CA ARG A 287 8.00 4.27 3.91
C ARG A 287 9.22 3.55 4.48
N GLU A 288 9.70 2.52 3.80
CA GLU A 288 10.89 1.77 4.25
C GLU A 288 12.16 2.63 4.17
N ASN A 289 12.32 3.46 3.14
CA ASN A 289 13.43 4.41 3.05
C ASN A 289 13.39 5.47 4.16
N ASN A 290 12.21 5.95 4.53
CA ASN A 290 12.05 6.89 5.64
C ASN A 290 12.46 6.25 6.97
N LYS A 291 12.04 5.00 7.25
CA LYS A 291 12.48 4.25 8.44
C LYS A 291 14.00 4.10 8.49
N LEU A 292 14.64 3.81 7.36
CA LEU A 292 16.11 3.73 7.27
C LEU A 292 16.78 5.08 7.53
N SER A 293 16.21 6.17 7.02
CA SER A 293 16.71 7.53 7.24
C SER A 293 16.60 7.93 8.72
N GLU A 294 15.46 7.66 9.34
CA GLU A 294 15.21 7.92 10.75
C GLU A 294 16.14 7.10 11.65
N ALA A 295 16.32 5.81 11.37
CA ALA A 295 17.25 4.95 12.11
C ALA A 295 18.69 5.46 12.02
N LYS A 296 19.13 5.92 10.84
CA LYS A 296 20.43 6.56 10.65
C LYS A 296 20.54 7.87 11.44
N ALA A 297 19.49 8.70 11.45
CA ALA A 297 19.46 9.95 12.21
C ALA A 297 19.54 9.72 13.73
N VAL A 298 18.82 8.72 14.25
CA VAL A 298 18.89 8.32 15.67
C VAL A 298 20.29 7.85 16.04
N LYS A 299 20.91 6.98 15.21
CA LYS A 299 22.27 6.50 15.45
C LYS A 299 23.29 7.65 15.45
N ARG A 300 23.12 8.65 14.57
CA ARG A 300 23.94 9.87 14.56
C ARG A 300 23.76 10.70 15.84
N LYS A 301 22.51 10.96 16.26
CA LYS A 301 22.21 11.69 17.51
C LYS A 301 22.83 11.00 18.73
N LEU A 302 22.77 9.67 18.79
CA LEU A 302 23.33 8.88 19.89
C LEU A 302 24.86 8.98 19.94
N LYS A 303 25.53 8.96 18.77
CA LYS A 303 26.98 9.17 18.67
C LYS A 303 27.39 10.58 19.10
N THR A 304 26.63 11.62 18.72
CA THR A 304 26.89 13.00 19.15
C THR A 304 26.71 13.17 20.66
N LEU A 305 25.69 12.56 21.25
CA LEU A 305 25.49 12.57 22.72
C LEU A 305 26.61 11.84 23.47
N GLN A 306 27.10 10.74 22.94
CA GLN A 306 28.25 10.03 23.51
C GLN A 306 29.53 10.86 23.44
N MET A 307 29.81 11.52 22.30
CA MET A 307 30.94 12.45 22.17
C MET A 307 30.82 13.66 23.10
N ARG A 308 29.61 14.19 23.30
CA ARG A 308 29.38 15.30 24.24
C ARG A 308 29.65 14.90 25.70
N LYS A 309 29.32 13.66 26.08
CA LYS A 309 29.60 13.13 27.43
C LYS A 309 31.08 12.87 27.69
N SER A 310 31.89 12.68 26.64
CA SER A 310 33.35 12.50 26.77
C SER A 310 34.15 13.80 26.81
N LEU A 311 33.52 14.96 26.61
CA LEU A 311 34.20 16.27 26.65
C LEU A 311 34.32 16.80 28.10
N PRO A 312 35.43 17.48 28.44
CA PRO A 312 35.57 18.19 29.72
C PRO A 312 34.44 19.21 29.94
N LYS A 313 33.95 19.33 31.18
CA LYS A 313 32.74 20.12 31.51
C LYS A 313 32.88 21.62 31.19
N ASP A 314 34.09 22.14 31.29
CA ASP A 314 34.50 23.50 30.93
C ASP A 314 34.36 23.76 29.43
N VAL A 315 34.79 22.82 28.59
CA VAL A 315 34.63 22.91 27.12
C VAL A 315 33.16 22.82 26.71
N VAL A 316 32.38 21.96 27.37
CA VAL A 316 30.92 21.86 27.10
C VAL A 316 30.22 23.18 27.42
N LYS A 317 30.62 23.84 28.53
CA LYS A 317 30.05 25.13 28.94
C LYS A 317 30.38 26.26 27.95
N GLU A 318 31.63 26.35 27.49
CA GLU A 318 32.02 27.37 26.49
C GLU A 318 31.26 27.22 25.16
N VAL A 319 31.06 25.97 24.71
CA VAL A 319 30.29 25.69 23.50
C VAL A 319 28.82 26.07 23.67
N ASP A 320 28.21 25.74 24.82
CA ASP A 320 26.81 26.11 25.10
C ASP A 320 26.63 27.63 25.23
N ASP A 321 27.57 28.33 25.87
CA ASP A 321 27.57 29.79 26.00
C ASP A 321 27.72 30.48 24.64
N PHE A 322 28.59 29.94 23.77
CA PHE A 322 28.76 30.42 22.39
C PHE A 322 27.52 30.22 21.53
N ILE A 323 26.92 29.01 21.54
CA ILE A 323 25.69 28.73 20.80
C ILE A 323 24.54 29.63 21.31
N GLY A 324 24.41 29.78 22.63
CA GLY A 324 23.43 30.69 23.23
C GLY A 324 23.64 32.16 22.82
N SER A 325 24.89 32.60 22.66
CA SER A 325 25.23 33.94 22.15
C SER A 325 24.76 34.12 20.70
N GLN A 326 25.02 33.15 19.83
CA GLN A 326 24.68 33.22 18.42
C GLN A 326 23.17 33.16 18.16
N ILE A 327 22.44 32.38 18.96
CA ILE A 327 20.97 32.35 18.91
C ILE A 327 20.41 33.72 19.28
N ARG A 328 20.84 34.31 20.40
CA ARG A 328 20.39 35.65 20.83
C ARG A 328 20.74 36.77 19.85
N GLU A 329 21.81 36.61 19.07
CA GLU A 329 22.21 37.57 18.05
C GLU A 329 21.40 37.41 16.76
N THR A 330 21.05 36.16 16.40
CA THR A 330 20.18 35.85 15.27
C THR A 330 18.73 36.29 15.54
N GLU A 331 18.21 36.02 16.74
CA GLU A 331 16.89 36.50 17.19
C GLU A 331 16.82 38.03 17.17
N ARG A 332 17.90 38.73 17.57
CA ARG A 332 17.98 40.19 17.46
C ARG A 332 17.95 40.70 16.03
N ARG A 333 18.58 40.00 15.08
CA ARG A 333 18.58 40.39 13.66
C ARG A 333 17.21 40.18 13.02
N VAL A 334 16.56 39.04 13.27
CA VAL A 334 15.22 38.78 12.72
C VAL A 334 14.20 39.79 13.24
N CYS A 335 14.22 40.10 14.54
CA CYS A 335 13.34 41.14 15.09
C CYS A 335 13.62 42.54 14.52
N PHE A 336 14.86 42.84 14.11
CA PHE A 336 15.22 44.11 13.48
C PHE A 336 14.71 44.21 12.03
N ASP A 337 14.83 43.12 11.27
CA ASP A 337 14.40 43.06 9.87
C ASP A 337 12.86 43.08 9.76
N GLU A 338 12.14 42.40 10.66
CA GLU A 338 10.67 42.44 10.72
C GLU A 338 10.13 43.81 11.18
N ALA A 339 10.80 44.49 12.11
CA ALA A 339 10.44 45.85 12.52
C ALA A 339 10.66 46.88 11.39
N ALA A 340 11.72 46.71 10.60
CA ALA A 340 12.02 47.55 9.44
C ALA A 340 11.02 47.34 8.27
N GLU A 341 10.42 46.15 8.15
CA GLU A 341 9.32 45.92 7.22
C GLU A 341 7.97 46.44 7.73
N MET A 342 7.65 46.28 9.02
CA MET A 342 6.41 46.81 9.60
C MET A 342 6.37 48.35 9.62
N GLY A 343 7.51 49.03 9.78
CA GLY A 343 7.63 50.49 9.70
C GLY A 343 7.32 51.07 8.32
N LYS A 344 7.26 50.26 7.26
CA LYS A 344 6.88 50.70 5.91
C LYS A 344 5.37 50.74 5.67
N PHE A 345 4.57 50.21 6.59
CA PHE A 345 3.11 50.03 6.42
C PHE A 345 2.24 50.71 7.49
N LEU A 346 2.78 51.55 8.37
CA LEU A 346 2.02 52.22 9.42
C LEU A 346 1.96 53.75 9.22
N PRO A 347 0.78 54.40 9.35
CA PRO A 347 0.66 55.86 9.35
C PRO A 347 1.40 56.48 10.54
N GLY A 348 1.96 57.68 10.34
CA GLY A 348 2.94 58.33 11.23
C GLY A 348 2.57 58.49 12.71
N ASP A 349 1.30 58.37 13.08
CA ASP A 349 0.85 58.50 14.47
C ASP A 349 0.97 57.19 15.30
N LEU A 350 1.22 56.05 14.65
CA LEU A 350 1.43 54.75 15.32
C LEU A 350 2.90 54.46 15.64
N VAL A 351 3.84 55.23 15.08
CA VAL A 351 5.28 55.12 15.38
C VAL A 351 5.57 55.45 16.85
N LYS A 352 4.82 56.39 17.44
CA LYS A 352 4.93 56.74 18.87
C LYS A 352 4.55 55.60 19.81
N VAL A 353 3.55 54.79 19.45
CA VAL A 353 3.09 53.67 20.29
C VAL A 353 4.13 52.53 20.30
N VAL A 354 4.83 52.32 19.19
CA VAL A 354 5.91 51.31 19.08
C VAL A 354 7.16 51.74 19.84
N ASP A 355 7.53 53.03 19.80
CA ASP A 355 8.64 53.58 20.59
C ASP A 355 8.35 53.57 22.11
N ASP A 356 7.08 53.77 22.52
CA ASP A 356 6.67 53.70 23.92
C ASP A 356 6.66 52.26 24.46
N ILE A 357 6.37 51.26 23.62
CA ILE A 357 6.45 49.83 23.97
C ILE A 357 7.91 49.38 24.12
N TYR A 358 8.82 49.88 23.28
CA TYR A 358 10.24 49.49 23.32
C TYR A 358 11.00 50.05 24.54
N ASN A 359 10.51 51.13 25.16
CA ASN A 359 11.16 51.79 26.28
C ASN A 359 10.77 51.27 27.68
N TYR A 360 9.82 50.33 27.80
CA TYR A 360 9.51 49.69 29.08
C TYR A 360 10.42 48.47 29.34
N LYS A 361 11.31 48.63 30.32
CA LYS A 361 12.06 47.54 30.96
C LYS A 361 11.09 46.58 31.66
N THR A 362 10.60 45.55 30.96
CA THR A 362 10.39 44.18 31.45
C THR A 362 9.76 43.32 30.35
N TRP A 363 10.58 42.44 29.78
CA TRP A 363 10.25 41.50 28.70
C TRP A 363 9.36 40.31 29.12
N ASP A 364 8.87 40.25 30.37
CA ASP A 364 8.20 39.05 30.88
C ASP A 364 6.74 38.90 30.47
N THR A 365 6.11 39.92 29.89
CA THR A 365 4.66 39.91 29.62
C THR A 365 4.27 39.60 28.16
N VAL A 366 5.23 39.50 27.22
CA VAL A 366 4.96 39.21 25.79
C VAL A 366 5.19 37.73 25.43
N LYS A 367 4.98 36.83 26.40
CA LYS A 367 5.31 35.40 26.26
C LYS A 367 4.28 34.54 25.53
N CYS A 368 3.09 35.06 25.19
CA CYS A 368 1.97 34.19 24.81
C CYS A 368 1.78 33.86 23.33
N ASN A 369 2.39 34.56 22.36
CA ASN A 369 2.10 34.27 20.93
C ASN A 369 3.33 33.91 20.05
N PHE A 370 4.54 33.78 20.62
CA PHE A 370 5.77 33.52 19.84
C PHE A 370 6.02 32.04 19.50
N ARG A 371 5.25 31.11 20.09
CA ARG A 371 5.51 29.66 19.97
C ARG A 371 5.10 29.08 18.61
N GLU A 372 4.16 29.71 17.91
CA GLU A 372 3.70 29.28 16.58
C GLU A 372 4.58 29.82 15.44
N ILE A 373 5.23 30.98 15.63
CA ILE A 373 6.19 31.54 14.65
C ILE A 373 7.53 30.78 14.67
N LEU A 374 7.97 30.31 15.84
CA LEU A 374 9.22 29.54 16.01
C LEU A 374 9.23 28.17 15.30
N LEU A 375 8.07 27.59 15.01
CA LEU A 375 7.97 26.32 14.26
C LEU A 375 8.19 26.51 12.75
N LEU A 376 7.86 27.68 12.20
CA LEU A 376 8.15 28.05 10.81
C LEU A 376 9.61 28.49 10.62
N MET A 377 10.25 29.04 11.66
CA MET A 377 11.66 29.47 11.59
C MET A 377 12.70 28.34 11.71
N CYS A 378 12.32 27.14 12.17
CA CYS A 378 13.23 26.01 12.36
C CYS A 378 13.88 25.48 11.06
N GLU A 379 13.29 25.74 9.89
CA GLU A 379 13.83 25.26 8.61
C GLU A 379 14.82 26.25 7.96
N VAL A 380 14.68 27.55 8.26
CA VAL A 380 15.59 28.62 7.78
C VAL A 380 16.80 28.78 8.70
N GLY A 381 16.66 28.53 10.00
CA GLY A 381 17.75 28.70 10.98
C GLY A 381 18.93 27.73 10.84
N PHE A 382 18.74 26.56 10.22
CA PHE A 382 19.77 25.52 10.16
C PHE A 382 20.89 25.84 9.15
N GLN A 383 20.56 26.45 8.01
CA GLN A 383 21.53 26.88 7.01
C GLN A 383 22.35 28.10 7.46
N THR A 384 21.75 28.98 8.27
CA THR A 384 22.42 30.15 8.85
C THR A 384 23.40 29.75 9.95
N MET A 385 23.07 28.72 10.75
CA MET A 385 23.99 28.18 11.77
C MET A 385 25.23 27.51 11.15
N GLU A 386 25.09 26.77 10.04
CA GLU A 386 26.24 26.18 9.33
C GLU A 386 27.22 27.24 8.82
N ARG A 387 26.72 28.36 8.29
CA ARG A 387 27.56 29.50 7.85
C ARG A 387 28.27 30.16 9.03
N LEU A 388 27.57 30.43 10.14
CA LEU A 388 28.15 31.08 11.31
C LEU A 388 29.23 30.23 11.99
N VAL A 389 29.05 28.90 12.07
CA VAL A 389 30.06 27.98 12.60
C VAL A 389 31.27 27.91 11.67
N SER A 390 31.07 27.88 10.36
CA SER A 390 32.14 27.95 9.36
C SER A 390 32.94 29.26 9.46
N ASP A 391 32.26 30.39 9.63
CA ASP A 391 32.91 31.71 9.71
C ASP A 391 33.64 31.93 11.05
N PHE A 392 33.09 31.42 12.16
CA PHE A 392 33.77 31.40 13.45
C PHE A 392 35.06 30.57 13.42
N LEU A 393 35.02 29.37 12.83
CA LEU A 393 36.20 28.52 12.67
C LEU A 393 37.26 29.17 11.77
N ARG A 394 36.85 29.80 10.65
CA ARG A 394 37.74 30.58 9.78
C ARG A 394 38.33 31.80 10.47
N SER A 395 37.62 32.40 11.43
CA SER A 395 38.12 33.51 12.24
C SER A 395 39.19 33.03 13.23
N LYS A 396 38.94 31.90 13.93
CA LYS A 396 39.89 31.31 14.88
C LYS A 396 41.16 30.78 14.22
N ILE A 397 41.04 30.22 13.00
CA ILE A 397 42.19 29.84 12.18
C ILE A 397 43.03 31.07 11.81
N ARG A 398 42.39 32.18 11.37
CA ARG A 398 43.09 33.43 11.06
C ARG A 398 43.72 34.12 12.28
N GLU A 399 43.13 33.97 13.46
CA GLU A 399 43.72 34.43 14.72
C GLU A 399 44.93 33.58 15.14
N ALA A 400 44.90 32.27 14.88
CA ALA A 400 46.02 31.36 15.14
C ALA A 400 47.19 31.60 14.17
N GLU A 401 46.90 31.84 12.88
CA GLU A 401 47.90 32.16 11.86
C GLU A 401 48.61 33.52 12.08
N LYS A 402 47.95 34.47 12.76
CA LYS A 402 48.56 35.77 13.11
C LYS A 402 49.44 35.74 14.36
N ARG A 403 49.39 34.68 15.16
CA ARG A 403 50.25 34.52 16.34
C ARG A 403 51.44 33.68 15.95
N ASP A 404 52.51 34.35 15.55
CA ASP A 404 53.80 33.78 15.16
C ASP A 404 54.55 33.23 16.40
N CYS A 405 54.00 32.19 17.04
CA CYS A 405 54.62 31.50 18.15
C CYS A 405 54.65 29.99 17.86
N CYS A 406 55.84 29.53 17.46
CA CYS A 406 56.29 28.15 17.54
C CYS A 406 55.90 27.52 18.89
N THR A 407 54.87 26.66 18.90
CA THR A 407 54.88 25.33 19.54
C THR A 407 53.54 24.62 19.27
N GLN A 408 53.62 23.50 18.54
CA GLN A 408 52.59 22.46 18.36
C GLN A 408 51.15 22.95 18.10
N ALA A 409 50.86 23.35 16.86
CA ALA A 409 49.50 23.36 16.35
C ALA A 409 49.10 21.94 15.91
N PRO A 410 47.91 21.42 16.29
CA PRO A 410 47.39 20.21 15.67
C PRO A 410 46.99 20.55 14.23
N GLU A 411 47.70 19.98 13.25
CA GLU A 411 47.30 20.08 11.85
C GLU A 411 45.97 19.34 11.65
N VAL A 412 44.88 20.11 11.55
CA VAL A 412 43.55 19.61 11.20
C VAL A 412 43.38 19.74 9.69
N ILE A 413 43.42 18.61 8.98
CA ILE A 413 43.04 18.57 7.57
C ILE A 413 41.52 18.45 7.46
N ILE A 414 40.88 19.45 6.85
CA ILE A 414 39.45 19.43 6.53
C ILE A 414 39.30 18.98 5.07
N ILE A 415 38.78 17.76 4.84
CA ILE A 415 38.41 17.29 3.50
C ILE A 415 36.93 17.58 3.27
N CYS A 416 36.62 18.46 2.31
CA CYS A 416 35.25 18.76 1.91
C CYS A 416 34.84 17.81 0.77
N GLY A 417 34.02 16.81 1.08
CA GLY A 417 33.33 15.97 0.10
C GLY A 417 31.87 16.40 -0.05
N ASN A 418 31.34 16.36 -1.27
CA ASN A 418 30.02 16.89 -1.63
C ASN A 418 28.90 16.45 -0.66
N ALA A 419 28.18 17.45 -0.17
CA ALA A 419 26.94 17.41 0.62
C ALA A 419 26.96 16.58 1.92
N HIS A 420 27.03 17.31 3.04
CA HIS A 420 26.61 16.91 4.40
C HIS A 420 27.54 16.02 5.24
N THR A 421 28.85 16.28 5.32
CA THR A 421 29.68 15.76 6.43
C THR A 421 30.85 16.69 6.77
N LEU A 422 31.03 17.01 8.05
CA LEU A 422 32.27 17.58 8.60
C LEU A 422 32.99 16.47 9.38
N ILE A 423 34.18 16.07 8.96
CA ILE A 423 35.02 15.10 9.69
C ILE A 423 36.24 15.83 10.23
N VAL A 424 36.41 15.82 11.55
CA VAL A 424 37.61 16.31 12.24
C VAL A 424 38.41 15.08 12.65
N ILE A 425 39.60 14.90 12.07
CA ILE A 425 40.51 13.80 12.43
C ILE A 425 41.72 14.41 13.16
N PRO A 426 42.01 14.02 14.41
CA PRO A 426 43.30 14.31 15.03
C PRO A 426 44.35 13.34 14.49
N LEU A 427 45.45 13.84 13.93
CA LEU A 427 46.56 13.00 13.47
C LEU A 427 47.45 12.62 14.67
N HIS A 428 47.68 11.32 14.86
CA HIS A 428 48.80 10.83 15.65
C HIS A 428 50.03 10.65 14.74
N SER A 429 51.23 10.78 15.30
CA SER A 429 52.50 10.96 14.59
C SER A 429 52.89 9.87 13.57
N GLU A 430 52.25 8.70 13.61
CA GLU A 430 52.52 7.60 12.67
C GLU A 430 51.71 7.68 11.36
N ASP A 431 50.63 8.47 11.32
CA ASP A 431 49.74 8.56 10.13
C ASP A 431 50.24 9.56 9.06
N VAL A 432 51.21 10.41 9.41
CA VAL A 432 51.76 11.46 8.52
C VAL A 432 52.48 10.86 7.29
N ALA A 433 53.04 9.66 7.43
CA ALA A 433 53.74 8.98 6.34
C ALA A 433 52.79 8.42 5.26
N ILE A 434 51.53 8.12 5.60
CA ILE A 434 50.55 7.54 4.68
C ILE A 434 49.90 8.63 3.82
N ALA A 435 49.61 9.81 4.41
CA ALA A 435 49.01 10.94 3.71
C ALA A 435 49.92 11.51 2.59
N HIS A 436 51.25 11.49 2.79
CA HIS A 436 52.20 11.93 1.77
C HIS A 436 52.24 11.02 0.53
N LYS A 437 51.88 9.73 0.68
CA LYS A 437 51.90 8.73 -0.41
C LYS A 437 50.65 8.78 -1.30
N ILE A 438 49.53 9.25 -0.76
CA ILE A 438 48.26 9.43 -1.51
C ILE A 438 48.33 10.69 -2.39
N LYS A 439 48.99 11.75 -1.93
CA LYS A 439 49.12 13.03 -2.65
C LYS A 439 49.95 12.92 -3.95
N SER A 440 50.87 11.96 -4.04
CA SER A 440 51.68 11.73 -5.25
C SER A 440 50.97 10.89 -6.32
N GLN A 441 49.92 10.13 -6.00
CA GLN A 441 49.21 9.30 -6.98
C GLN A 441 48.04 10.02 -7.65
N SER A 442 47.47 11.06 -7.04
CA SER A 442 46.39 11.87 -7.65
C SER A 442 46.89 12.95 -8.62
N ALA A 443 48.20 13.13 -8.78
CA ALA A 443 48.80 14.13 -9.67
C ALA A 443 49.15 13.61 -11.07
N LEU A 444 48.83 12.35 -11.40
CA LEU A 444 49.22 11.71 -12.67
C LEU A 444 48.05 11.31 -13.59
N THR A 445 46.83 11.73 -13.31
CA THR A 445 45.71 11.62 -14.26
C THR A 445 44.91 12.92 -14.25
N GLY A 446 45.45 13.90 -14.96
CA GLY A 446 44.72 15.07 -15.46
C GLY A 446 44.49 14.90 -16.95
#